data_AF-A0A7I9YMU0-F1
#
_entry.id   AF-A0A7I9YMU0-F1
#
_cell.length_a   1.000
_cell.length_b   1.000
_cell.length_c   1.000
_cell.angle_alpha   90.00
_cell.angle_beta   90.00
_cell.angle_gamma   90.00
#
_symmetry.space_group_name_H-M   'P 1'
#
loop_
_entity.id
_entity.type
_entity.pdbx_description
1 polymer ?
#
loop_
_entity_poly.entity_id
_entity_poly.type
_entity_poly.pdbx_seq_one_letter_code
_entity_poly.pdbx_strand_id
1 'polypeptide(L)'
;MAGPAGGAALAGINFGNPGQGGRGGNAVLFGDGGAGGQGGTGLTGANGVNPVLSGQGATGIPGLPEIVPGDAYGTAGGDGVDAGLGATGGTGGAGGNAESDLGSAVGGNGGTGGSGGNGGAGGDGGWAIGGAGSAIGGAGGNGAIGQAFGGAGGDGGIGGESGSWGAASRAGAGGAGGAGGTGAPAGAGGSGGAGGDGGRGGLFVGNGGHGGTGGQGGVGGIGAPGGMGGAGGAAGIGTALGAGGNAVGGTGGVGGDGGLGGTGGTGGAGGRGGNGGAAGLLIGNGGNGGQAGLGGAGGAGGVGGGGGAGGLGGIGSGTFLGATGVGGNGGAGGSGGTGGDGGDGGGSGVGGLGGSGGLLFGQDGVNGGAGEGGIGGVGGAGGAFGTGGAGGNGSHGSGADGPDGNQGAEGASGQPGLTFP
;
A
#
# COMPACT_ATOMS: atom_id res chain seq x y z
N MET A 1 13.11 -50.65 -9.57
CA MET A 1 12.56 -49.52 -10.35
C MET A 1 12.58 -48.26 -9.51
N ALA A 2 12.95 -47.12 -10.08
CA ALA A 2 12.93 -45.85 -9.35
C ALA A 2 11.50 -45.35 -9.12
N GLY A 3 11.28 -44.63 -8.01
CA GLY A 3 10.03 -43.96 -7.73
C GLY A 3 9.82 -42.74 -8.64
N PRO A 4 8.58 -42.44 -9.08
CA PRO A 4 8.29 -41.24 -9.85
C PRO A 4 8.49 -39.97 -9.01
N ALA A 5 8.76 -38.84 -9.65
CA ALA A 5 8.77 -37.54 -8.96
C ALA A 5 7.37 -37.17 -8.45
N GLY A 6 7.32 -36.44 -7.34
CA GLY A 6 6.12 -35.79 -6.84
C GLY A 6 5.71 -34.65 -7.76
N GLY A 7 4.41 -34.50 -8.01
CA GLY A 7 3.89 -33.39 -8.81
C GLY A 7 4.16 -32.04 -8.13
N ALA A 8 4.52 -31.03 -8.91
CA ALA A 8 4.59 -29.66 -8.40
C ALA A 8 3.23 -29.20 -7.86
N ALA A 9 3.25 -28.30 -6.88
CA ALA A 9 2.04 -27.69 -6.37
C ALA A 9 1.31 -26.91 -7.47
N LEU A 10 -0.01 -27.05 -7.52
CA LEU A 10 -0.87 -26.28 -8.42
C LEU A 10 -2.03 -25.67 -7.64
N ALA A 11 -2.30 -24.40 -7.87
CA ALA A 11 -3.44 -23.70 -7.26
C ALA A 11 -4.75 -24.45 -7.56
N GLY A 12 -5.59 -24.64 -6.54
CA GLY A 12 -6.89 -25.31 -6.67
C GLY A 12 -6.84 -26.85 -6.75
N ILE A 13 -5.66 -27.47 -6.81
CA ILE A 13 -5.50 -28.94 -6.71
C ILE A 13 -4.81 -29.28 -5.39
N ASN A 14 -5.37 -30.23 -4.63
CA ASN A 14 -4.79 -30.69 -3.35
C ASN A 14 -4.45 -29.53 -2.38
N PHE A 15 -5.26 -28.47 -2.38
CA PHE A 15 -5.05 -27.24 -1.61
C PHE A 15 -3.71 -26.52 -1.88
N GLY A 16 -3.11 -26.72 -3.05
CA GLY A 16 -1.79 -26.14 -3.37
C GLY A 16 -0.62 -26.86 -2.72
N ASN A 17 -0.83 -28.08 -2.19
CA ASN A 17 0.25 -28.88 -1.63
C ASN A 17 0.96 -29.69 -2.73
N PRO A 18 2.30 -29.63 -2.81
CA PRO A 18 3.04 -30.46 -3.74
C PRO A 18 2.94 -31.95 -3.39
N GLY A 19 3.12 -32.78 -4.42
CA GLY A 19 3.21 -34.22 -4.26
C GLY A 19 4.50 -34.66 -3.57
N GLN A 20 4.41 -35.72 -2.79
CA GLN A 20 5.60 -36.43 -2.33
C GLN A 20 6.23 -37.22 -3.47
N GLY A 21 7.55 -37.36 -3.42
CA GLY A 21 8.27 -38.29 -4.27
C GLY A 21 7.81 -39.72 -4.06
N GLY A 22 7.66 -40.46 -5.15
CA GLY A 22 7.30 -41.87 -5.10
C GLY A 22 8.43 -42.70 -4.49
N ARG A 23 8.06 -43.77 -3.79
CA ARG A 23 9.07 -44.69 -3.22
C ARG A 23 9.76 -45.51 -4.30
N GLY A 24 11.03 -45.80 -4.08
CA GLY A 24 11.79 -46.75 -4.87
C GLY A 24 11.28 -48.18 -4.69
N GLY A 25 11.29 -48.96 -5.76
CA GLY A 25 10.88 -50.37 -5.73
C GLY A 25 11.90 -51.24 -5.00
N ASN A 26 11.41 -52.21 -4.22
CA ASN A 26 12.26 -53.18 -3.52
C ASN A 26 12.71 -54.30 -4.45
N ALA A 27 13.92 -54.83 -4.23
CA ALA A 27 14.34 -56.11 -4.77
C ALA A 27 13.91 -57.26 -3.84
N VAL A 28 13.84 -58.49 -4.37
CA VAL A 28 13.23 -59.64 -3.67
C VAL A 28 14.29 -60.57 -3.07
N LEU A 29 14.93 -61.40 -3.88
CA LEU A 29 15.98 -62.33 -3.40
C LEU A 29 17.39 -61.76 -3.62
N PHE A 30 17.58 -61.17 -4.80
CA PHE A 30 18.82 -60.52 -5.22
C PHE A 30 18.51 -59.22 -5.96
N GLY A 31 19.48 -58.31 -5.97
CA GLY A 31 19.44 -57.08 -6.76
C GLY A 31 19.26 -55.83 -5.90
N ASP A 32 19.46 -54.66 -6.51
CA ASP A 32 19.47 -53.40 -5.80
C ASP A 32 18.06 -52.80 -5.67
N GLY A 33 17.82 -52.08 -4.58
CA GLY A 33 16.64 -51.26 -4.39
C GLY A 33 16.65 -50.07 -5.36
N GLY A 34 15.46 -49.67 -5.82
CA GLY A 34 15.31 -48.47 -6.64
C GLY A 34 15.45 -47.19 -5.83
N ALA A 35 15.90 -46.10 -6.46
CA ALA A 35 15.91 -44.79 -5.80
C ALA A 35 14.48 -44.26 -5.59
N GLY A 36 14.28 -43.49 -4.52
CA GLY A 36 13.09 -42.68 -4.33
C GLY A 36 13.04 -41.48 -5.27
N GLY A 37 11.84 -41.02 -5.60
CA GLY A 37 11.63 -39.86 -6.46
C GLY A 37 11.76 -38.54 -5.72
N GLN A 38 11.97 -37.45 -6.46
CA GLN A 38 12.05 -36.11 -5.86
C GLN A 38 10.68 -35.65 -5.36
N GLY A 39 10.64 -34.87 -4.28
CA GLY A 39 9.44 -34.15 -3.85
C GLY A 39 9.09 -33.00 -4.79
N GLY A 40 7.81 -32.66 -4.90
CA GLY A 40 7.34 -31.55 -5.75
C GLY A 40 7.70 -30.18 -5.18
N THR A 41 7.81 -29.16 -6.03
CA THR A 41 8.05 -27.78 -5.60
C THR A 41 6.78 -27.15 -5.01
N GLY A 42 6.93 -26.39 -3.94
CA GLY A 42 5.87 -25.62 -3.31
C GLY A 42 5.31 -24.53 -4.22
N LEU A 43 4.06 -24.12 -3.95
CA LEU A 43 3.37 -23.10 -4.75
C LEU A 43 3.91 -21.71 -4.41
N THR A 44 4.10 -20.85 -5.40
CA THR A 44 4.38 -19.43 -5.14
C THR A 44 3.20 -18.77 -4.43
N GLY A 45 3.50 -17.94 -3.43
CA GLY A 45 2.50 -17.15 -2.72
C GLY A 45 1.82 -16.15 -3.64
N ALA A 46 0.53 -15.92 -3.41
CA ALA A 46 -0.21 -14.93 -4.18
C ALA A 46 0.32 -13.52 -3.89
N ASN A 47 0.50 -12.71 -4.93
CA ASN A 47 0.81 -11.30 -4.74
C ASN A 47 -0.33 -10.60 -4.01
N GLY A 48 0.01 -9.57 -3.23
CA GLY A 48 -0.96 -8.61 -2.74
C GLY A 48 -1.61 -7.92 -3.92
N VAL A 49 -2.94 -7.82 -3.92
CA VAL A 49 -3.71 -7.16 -4.97
C VAL A 49 -4.66 -6.18 -4.30
N ASN A 50 -4.48 -4.90 -4.62
CA ASN A 50 -5.43 -3.87 -4.22
C ASN A 50 -6.76 -4.09 -4.97
N PRO A 51 -7.92 -3.92 -4.30
CA PRO A 51 -9.20 -4.09 -4.95
C PRO A 51 -9.39 -3.10 -6.11
N VAL A 52 -10.09 -3.54 -7.14
CA VAL A 52 -10.62 -2.62 -8.16
C VAL A 52 -11.83 -1.94 -7.56
N LEU A 53 -11.75 -0.62 -7.43
CA LEU A 53 -12.82 0.21 -6.90
C LEU A 53 -13.70 0.70 -8.06
N SER A 54 -15.01 0.64 -7.88
CA SER A 54 -15.98 1.07 -8.89
C SER A 54 -17.19 1.71 -8.23
N GLY A 55 -17.65 2.81 -8.82
CA GLY A 55 -18.73 3.61 -8.28
C GLY A 55 -18.25 4.77 -7.40
N GLN A 56 -19.19 5.66 -7.12
CA GLN A 56 -18.96 6.93 -6.45
C GLN A 56 -20.15 7.20 -5.52
N GLY A 57 -19.88 7.57 -4.27
CA GLY A 57 -20.90 8.04 -3.34
C GLY A 57 -21.58 9.31 -3.86
N ALA A 58 -22.81 9.57 -3.44
CA ALA A 58 -23.50 10.79 -3.85
C ALA A 58 -22.78 12.03 -3.33
N THR A 59 -22.72 13.06 -4.16
CA THR A 59 -22.21 14.37 -3.74
C THR A 59 -23.11 14.96 -2.66
N GLY A 60 -22.49 15.61 -1.67
CA GLY A 60 -23.19 16.35 -0.63
C GLY A 60 -24.05 17.47 -1.21
N ILE A 61 -25.14 17.79 -0.51
CA ILE A 61 -26.10 18.81 -0.97
C ILE A 61 -25.39 20.17 -0.98
N PRO A 62 -25.43 20.95 -2.08
CA PRO A 62 -24.88 22.29 -2.10
C PRO A 62 -25.55 23.20 -1.06
N GLY A 63 -24.76 24.09 -0.47
CA GLY A 63 -25.27 25.16 0.37
C GLY A 63 -26.16 26.13 -0.40
N LEU A 64 -27.12 26.72 0.30
CA LEU A 64 -28.01 27.73 -0.25
C LEU A 64 -27.30 29.08 -0.27
N PRO A 65 -27.39 29.82 -1.39
CA PRO A 65 -26.88 31.18 -1.45
C PRO A 65 -27.82 32.15 -0.74
N GLU A 66 -27.28 33.26 -0.27
CA GLU A 66 -28.06 34.37 0.28
C GLU A 66 -27.62 35.70 -0.34
N ILE A 67 -28.59 36.45 -0.89
CA ILE A 67 -28.39 37.78 -1.46
C ILE A 67 -29.40 38.72 -0.80
N VAL A 68 -28.91 39.64 0.03
CA VAL A 68 -29.78 40.52 0.82
C VAL A 68 -29.17 41.91 1.01
N PRO A 69 -29.99 42.96 1.25
CA PRO A 69 -29.45 44.28 1.55
C PRO A 69 -28.68 44.35 2.88
N GLY A 70 -29.07 43.53 3.86
CA GLY A 70 -28.41 43.42 5.17
C GLY A 70 -27.26 42.42 5.17
N ASP A 71 -26.87 41.91 6.33
CA ASP A 71 -25.82 40.87 6.39
C ASP A 71 -26.29 39.57 5.70
N ALA A 72 -25.42 38.97 4.89
CA ALA A 72 -25.69 37.78 4.09
C ALA A 72 -24.83 36.58 4.53
N TYR A 73 -25.44 35.40 4.62
CA TYR A 73 -24.80 34.16 5.08
C TYR A 73 -25.17 33.00 4.15
N GLY A 74 -24.20 32.55 3.36
CA GLY A 74 -24.33 31.32 2.60
C GLY A 74 -24.31 30.11 3.54
N THR A 75 -25.18 29.13 3.31
CA THR A 75 -25.16 27.92 4.15
C THR A 75 -24.01 27.00 3.74
N ALA A 76 -23.52 26.18 4.66
CA ALA A 76 -22.51 25.18 4.32
C ALA A 76 -23.06 24.14 3.32
N GLY A 77 -22.17 23.59 2.50
CA GLY A 77 -22.42 22.38 1.73
C GLY A 77 -22.45 21.17 2.65
N GLY A 78 -23.32 20.21 2.35
CA GLY A 78 -23.39 18.93 3.06
C GLY A 78 -22.19 18.04 2.73
N ASP A 79 -21.88 17.11 3.61
CA ASP A 79 -20.83 16.13 3.38
C ASP A 79 -21.19 15.16 2.24
N GLY A 80 -20.16 14.65 1.57
CA GLY A 80 -20.31 13.58 0.60
C GLY A 80 -20.78 12.29 1.27
N VAL A 81 -21.58 11.51 0.56
CA VAL A 81 -22.11 10.25 1.09
C VAL A 81 -21.03 9.17 1.06
N ASP A 82 -20.91 8.42 2.16
CA ASP A 82 -20.02 7.26 2.25
C ASP A 82 -20.40 6.18 1.24
N ALA A 83 -19.41 5.66 0.51
CA ALA A 83 -19.60 4.64 -0.52
C ALA A 83 -19.07 3.25 -0.12
N GLY A 84 -18.46 3.13 1.07
CA GLY A 84 -17.86 1.89 1.57
C GLY A 84 -16.60 1.47 0.80
N LEU A 85 -16.01 0.33 1.18
CA LEU A 85 -14.66 -0.08 0.72
C LEU A 85 -14.57 -0.44 -0.77
N GLY A 86 -15.70 -0.63 -1.48
CA GLY A 86 -15.72 -1.03 -2.90
C GLY A 86 -15.81 0.13 -3.88
N ALA A 87 -16.00 1.35 -3.41
CA ALA A 87 -16.28 2.53 -4.23
C ALA A 87 -15.57 3.77 -3.69
N THR A 88 -15.47 4.82 -4.49
CA THR A 88 -14.96 6.11 -4.03
C THR A 88 -16.05 6.83 -3.23
N GLY A 89 -15.69 7.40 -2.08
CA GLY A 89 -16.63 8.18 -1.26
C GLY A 89 -17.13 9.42 -1.98
N GLY A 90 -18.35 9.87 -1.68
CA GLY A 90 -19.00 11.03 -2.33
C GLY A 90 -18.19 12.31 -2.23
N THR A 91 -18.31 13.23 -3.19
CA THR A 91 -17.67 14.54 -3.03
C THR A 91 -18.46 15.38 -2.03
N GLY A 92 -17.80 16.27 -1.30
CA GLY A 92 -18.49 17.27 -0.50
C GLY A 92 -19.33 18.21 -1.38
N GLY A 93 -20.43 18.71 -0.83
CA GLY A 93 -21.24 19.75 -1.46
C GLY A 93 -20.51 21.09 -1.43
N ALA A 94 -20.68 21.91 -2.47
CA ALA A 94 -20.16 23.28 -2.46
C ALA A 94 -20.87 24.13 -1.39
N GLY A 95 -20.14 25.06 -0.78
CA GLY A 95 -20.71 26.06 0.10
C GLY A 95 -21.59 27.06 -0.64
N GLY A 96 -22.60 27.59 0.04
CA GLY A 96 -23.49 28.62 -0.49
C GLY A 96 -22.78 29.96 -0.60
N ASN A 97 -23.09 30.73 -1.64
CA ASN A 97 -22.50 32.06 -1.84
C ASN A 97 -23.24 33.12 -1.03
N ALA A 98 -22.55 34.18 -0.62
CA ALA A 98 -23.16 35.28 0.12
C ALA A 98 -22.89 36.63 -0.56
N GLU A 99 -23.94 37.41 -0.76
CA GLU A 99 -23.83 38.77 -1.29
C GLU A 99 -24.66 39.73 -0.46
N SER A 100 -24.02 40.80 -0.02
CA SER A 100 -24.62 41.85 0.77
C SER A 100 -24.43 43.21 0.12
N ASP A 101 -25.53 43.95 -0.11
CA ASP A 101 -25.44 45.27 -0.74
C ASP A 101 -24.88 46.34 0.22
N LEU A 102 -25.21 46.25 1.51
CA LEU A 102 -24.85 47.26 2.52
C LEU A 102 -24.10 46.69 3.71
N GLY A 103 -24.30 45.41 4.04
CA GLY A 103 -23.76 44.74 5.21
C GLY A 103 -22.52 43.88 4.93
N SER A 104 -22.30 42.91 5.83
CA SER A 104 -21.24 41.92 5.71
C SER A 104 -21.73 40.66 4.98
N ALA A 105 -20.82 39.92 4.37
CA ALA A 105 -21.13 38.65 3.72
C ALA A 105 -20.19 37.53 4.19
N VAL A 106 -20.74 36.35 4.44
CA VAL A 106 -19.98 35.15 4.80
C VAL A 106 -20.42 34.00 3.91
N GLY A 107 -19.51 33.53 3.05
CA GLY A 107 -19.71 32.36 2.22
C GLY A 107 -19.76 31.10 3.07
N GLY A 108 -20.59 30.14 2.67
CA GLY A 108 -20.71 28.85 3.32
C GLY A 108 -19.46 28.00 3.08
N ASN A 109 -19.07 27.18 4.05
CA ASN A 109 -17.98 26.23 3.86
C ASN A 109 -18.40 25.10 2.91
N GLY A 110 -17.45 24.54 2.17
CA GLY A 110 -17.65 23.30 1.45
C GLY A 110 -17.76 22.10 2.41
N GLY A 111 -18.58 21.12 2.02
CA GLY A 111 -18.74 19.88 2.78
C GLY A 111 -17.50 19.00 2.69
N THR A 112 -17.30 18.11 3.66
CA THR A 112 -16.21 17.14 3.59
C THR A 112 -16.51 16.05 2.56
N GLY A 113 -15.47 15.44 2.00
CA GLY A 113 -15.63 14.25 1.19
C GLY A 113 -16.14 13.07 2.02
N GLY A 114 -16.99 12.26 1.42
CA GLY A 114 -17.45 11.00 2.00
C GLY A 114 -16.33 9.97 2.02
N SER A 115 -16.43 9.01 2.93
CA SER A 115 -15.50 7.89 3.01
C SER A 115 -15.77 6.83 1.94
N GLY A 116 -14.71 6.13 1.54
CA GLY A 116 -14.82 5.01 0.61
C GLY A 116 -13.51 4.25 0.51
N GLY A 117 -13.50 3.25 -0.38
CA GLY A 117 -12.27 2.58 -0.78
C GLY A 117 -11.23 3.59 -1.23
N ASN A 118 -11.63 4.53 -2.08
CA ASN A 118 -10.96 5.82 -2.22
C ASN A 118 -11.72 6.87 -1.40
N GLY A 119 -11.02 7.85 -0.87
CA GLY A 119 -11.64 9.00 -0.24
C GLY A 119 -12.36 9.89 -1.25
N GLY A 120 -13.51 10.43 -0.86
CA GLY A 120 -14.18 11.48 -1.62
C GLY A 120 -13.44 12.81 -1.50
N ALA A 121 -13.51 13.62 -2.55
CA ALA A 121 -12.98 14.99 -2.51
C ALA A 121 -13.85 15.90 -1.64
N GLY A 122 -13.26 16.89 -0.99
CA GLY A 122 -14.01 17.95 -0.33
C GLY A 122 -14.72 18.87 -1.31
N GLY A 123 -15.80 19.51 -0.87
CA GLY A 123 -16.50 20.52 -1.66
C GLY A 123 -15.82 21.88 -1.57
N ASP A 124 -16.02 22.72 -2.57
CA ASP A 124 -15.49 24.09 -2.57
C ASP A 124 -16.23 24.98 -1.57
N GLY A 125 -15.54 25.95 -0.99
CA GLY A 125 -16.15 27.02 -0.21
C GLY A 125 -16.89 28.02 -1.09
N GLY A 126 -18.00 28.55 -0.57
CA GLY A 126 -18.78 29.60 -1.23
C GLY A 126 -18.07 30.95 -1.18
N TRP A 127 -18.27 31.78 -2.21
CA TRP A 127 -17.71 33.13 -2.23
C TRP A 127 -18.55 34.12 -1.42
N ALA A 128 -17.95 35.26 -1.07
CA ALA A 128 -18.61 36.33 -0.34
C ALA A 128 -18.34 37.72 -0.94
N ILE A 129 -19.39 38.51 -1.21
CA ILE A 129 -19.27 39.96 -1.50
C ILE A 129 -19.98 40.77 -0.42
N GLY A 130 -19.22 41.55 0.35
CA GLY A 130 -19.73 42.48 1.34
C GLY A 130 -19.81 43.89 0.78
N GLY A 131 -20.89 44.61 1.10
CA GLY A 131 -21.10 46.00 0.76
C GLY A 131 -20.21 46.90 1.62
N ALA A 132 -20.81 47.66 2.55
CA ALA A 132 -20.03 48.45 3.52
C ALA A 132 -19.39 47.58 4.62
N GLY A 133 -19.84 46.33 4.80
CA GLY A 133 -19.34 45.38 5.78
C GLY A 133 -18.22 44.47 5.26
N SER A 134 -17.74 43.57 6.12
CA SER A 134 -16.64 42.65 5.77
C SER A 134 -17.11 41.50 4.90
N ALA A 135 -16.21 40.95 4.09
CA ALA A 135 -16.47 39.76 3.29
C ALA A 135 -15.56 38.62 3.72
N ILE A 136 -16.14 37.45 3.99
CA ILE A 136 -15.40 36.24 4.38
C ILE A 136 -15.80 35.10 3.46
N GLY A 137 -14.86 34.64 2.64
CA GLY A 137 -15.07 33.45 1.80
C GLY A 137 -15.14 32.18 2.66
N GLY A 138 -15.97 31.22 2.27
CA GLY A 138 -16.10 29.94 2.95
C GLY A 138 -14.86 29.08 2.78
N ALA A 139 -14.50 28.27 3.77
CA ALA A 139 -13.40 27.32 3.62
C ALA A 139 -13.78 26.17 2.67
N GLY A 140 -12.80 25.63 1.94
CA GLY A 140 -12.95 24.37 1.23
C GLY A 140 -13.06 23.20 2.20
N GLY A 141 -13.85 22.20 1.85
CA GLY A 141 -14.02 20.97 2.63
C GLY A 141 -12.79 20.07 2.52
N ASN A 142 -12.55 19.25 3.55
CA ASN A 142 -11.46 18.28 3.51
C ASN A 142 -11.82 17.07 2.65
N GLY A 143 -10.83 16.53 1.94
CA GLY A 143 -10.93 15.21 1.32
C GLY A 143 -10.87 14.10 2.36
N ALA A 144 -11.52 12.97 2.06
CA ALA A 144 -11.52 11.80 2.95
C ALA A 144 -10.29 10.91 2.73
N ILE A 145 -9.98 10.08 3.73
CA ILE A 145 -8.93 9.07 3.63
C ILE A 145 -9.39 7.91 2.73
N GLY A 146 -8.49 7.35 1.91
CA GLY A 146 -8.72 6.09 1.20
C GLY A 146 -8.68 4.90 2.15
N GLN A 147 -9.81 4.21 2.35
CA GLN A 147 -9.92 3.14 3.36
C GLN A 147 -9.65 1.74 2.82
N ALA A 148 -9.73 1.53 1.52
CA ALA A 148 -9.40 0.24 0.92
C ALA A 148 -7.88 0.09 0.77
N PHE A 149 -7.44 -1.14 0.55
CA PHE A 149 -6.05 -1.37 0.20
C PHE A 149 -5.67 -0.59 -1.07
N GLY A 150 -4.59 0.17 -1.02
CA GLY A 150 -4.14 1.04 -2.10
C GLY A 150 -5.10 2.17 -2.46
N GLY A 151 -6.13 2.42 -1.65
CA GLY A 151 -7.11 3.46 -1.90
C GLY A 151 -6.47 4.85 -1.91
N ALA A 152 -6.79 5.68 -2.89
CA ALA A 152 -6.33 7.06 -2.90
C ALA A 152 -7.09 7.89 -1.84
N GLY A 153 -6.40 8.83 -1.22
CA GLY A 153 -7.05 9.90 -0.47
C GLY A 153 -7.78 10.86 -1.41
N GLY A 154 -8.86 11.47 -0.93
CA GLY A 154 -9.60 12.49 -1.66
C GLY A 154 -8.91 13.84 -1.58
N ASP A 155 -9.05 14.65 -2.61
CA ASP A 155 -8.51 16.01 -2.63
C ASP A 155 -9.30 16.94 -1.70
N GLY A 156 -8.65 17.96 -1.16
CA GLY A 156 -9.32 19.06 -0.47
C GLY A 156 -10.01 20.01 -1.45
N GLY A 157 -11.15 20.56 -1.05
CA GLY A 157 -11.89 21.56 -1.82
C GLY A 157 -11.21 22.93 -1.81
N ILE A 158 -11.52 23.75 -2.80
CA ILE A 158 -10.97 25.10 -2.94
C ILE A 158 -11.64 26.05 -1.94
N GLY A 159 -10.88 26.95 -1.33
CA GLY A 159 -11.42 28.02 -0.50
C GLY A 159 -12.18 29.07 -1.31
N GLY A 160 -13.29 29.56 -0.78
CA GLY A 160 -14.13 30.57 -1.41
C GLY A 160 -13.47 31.94 -1.49
N GLU A 161 -13.77 32.67 -2.55
CA GLU A 161 -13.28 34.03 -2.76
C GLU A 161 -14.00 35.05 -1.86
N SER A 162 -13.39 36.21 -1.64
CA SER A 162 -14.03 37.31 -0.92
C SER A 162 -13.80 38.67 -1.57
N GLY A 163 -14.81 39.55 -1.52
CA GLY A 163 -14.76 40.93 -2.01
C GLY A 163 -15.47 41.88 -1.07
N SER A 164 -14.85 42.98 -0.63
CA SER A 164 -15.53 43.98 0.21
C SER A 164 -15.36 45.39 -0.33
N TRP A 165 -16.44 46.17 -0.42
CA TRP A 165 -16.44 47.55 -0.90
C TRP A 165 -16.14 48.58 0.20
N GLY A 166 -16.40 48.27 1.48
CA GLY A 166 -16.25 49.23 2.57
C GLY A 166 -15.39 48.79 3.75
N ALA A 167 -14.93 47.54 3.79
CA ALA A 167 -14.22 46.98 4.93
C ALA A 167 -13.17 45.92 4.54
N ALA A 168 -12.90 44.98 5.44
CA ALA A 168 -11.94 43.92 5.24
C ALA A 168 -12.53 42.77 4.41
N SER A 169 -11.68 42.15 3.61
CA SER A 169 -11.96 40.99 2.79
C SER A 169 -10.99 39.87 3.18
N ARG A 170 -11.52 38.70 3.56
CA ARG A 170 -10.71 37.53 3.89
C ARG A 170 -11.23 36.31 3.16
N ALA A 171 -10.42 35.75 2.29
CA ALA A 171 -10.82 34.58 1.53
C ALA A 171 -10.73 33.30 2.36
N GLY A 172 -11.44 32.28 1.89
CA GLY A 172 -11.49 30.97 2.48
C GLY A 172 -10.17 30.22 2.33
N ALA A 173 -9.80 29.45 3.34
CA ALA A 173 -8.71 28.49 3.24
C ALA A 173 -9.12 27.31 2.33
N GLY A 174 -8.14 26.70 1.66
CA GLY A 174 -8.35 25.42 0.99
C GLY A 174 -8.46 24.26 1.98
N GLY A 175 -9.20 23.23 1.62
CA GLY A 175 -9.36 22.01 2.43
C GLY A 175 -8.12 21.13 2.40
N ALA A 176 -7.91 20.33 3.43
CA ALA A 176 -6.83 19.34 3.43
C ALA A 176 -7.15 18.15 2.52
N GLY A 177 -6.13 17.58 1.88
CA GLY A 177 -6.22 16.29 1.19
C GLY A 177 -6.23 15.13 2.19
N GLY A 178 -6.91 14.05 1.83
CA GLY A 178 -6.97 12.83 2.63
C GLY A 178 -5.73 11.95 2.44
N ALA A 179 -5.41 11.13 3.43
CA ALA A 179 -4.31 10.17 3.31
C ALA A 179 -4.67 8.99 2.39
N GLY A 180 -3.65 8.38 1.77
CA GLY A 180 -3.78 7.14 1.03
C GLY A 180 -3.85 5.90 1.93
N GLY A 181 -4.56 4.88 1.47
CA GLY A 181 -4.71 3.58 2.14
C GLY A 181 -3.46 2.71 1.99
N THR A 182 -3.26 1.78 2.93
CA THR A 182 -2.12 0.85 2.89
C THR A 182 -2.24 -0.15 1.74
N GLY A 183 -1.14 -0.63 1.17
CA GLY A 183 -1.18 -1.66 0.13
C GLY A 183 -1.55 -3.03 0.68
N ALA A 184 -2.19 -3.88 -0.13
CA ALA A 184 -2.56 -5.22 0.29
C ALA A 184 -1.31 -6.10 0.56
N PRO A 185 -1.26 -6.85 1.67
CA PRO A 185 -0.18 -7.78 1.93
C PRO A 185 -0.25 -8.98 0.97
N ALA A 186 0.89 -9.62 0.75
CA ALA A 186 0.98 -10.81 -0.07
C ALA A 186 0.89 -12.11 0.74
N GLY A 187 0.56 -13.20 0.04
CA GLY A 187 0.50 -14.54 0.60
C GLY A 187 1.86 -15.23 0.67
N ALA A 188 2.02 -16.14 1.63
CA ALA A 188 3.22 -16.97 1.78
C ALA A 188 3.34 -18.02 0.65
N GLY A 189 4.58 -18.41 0.36
CA GLY A 189 4.88 -19.57 -0.48
C GLY A 189 4.53 -20.88 0.23
N GLY A 190 4.06 -21.87 -0.53
CA GLY A 190 3.79 -23.22 -0.05
C GLY A 190 5.07 -24.00 0.24
N SER A 191 5.04 -24.95 1.17
CA SER A 191 6.18 -25.82 1.44
C SER A 191 6.49 -26.76 0.27
N GLY A 192 7.74 -27.19 0.16
CA GLY A 192 8.16 -28.23 -0.76
C GLY A 192 7.72 -29.63 -0.31
N GLY A 193 7.47 -30.52 -1.27
CA GLY A 193 7.07 -31.90 -1.02
C GLY A 193 8.22 -32.75 -0.49
N ALA A 194 7.94 -33.76 0.33
CA ALA A 194 8.98 -34.69 0.77
C ALA A 194 9.50 -35.55 -0.40
N GLY A 195 10.79 -35.88 -0.39
CA GLY A 195 11.36 -36.89 -1.28
C GLY A 195 10.87 -38.29 -0.91
N GLY A 196 10.80 -39.17 -1.90
CA GLY A 196 10.38 -40.56 -1.69
C GLY A 196 11.47 -41.40 -1.04
N ASP A 197 11.10 -42.37 -0.22
CA ASP A 197 12.08 -43.29 0.34
C ASP A 197 12.67 -44.20 -0.76
N GLY A 198 13.94 -44.56 -0.63
CA GLY A 198 14.59 -45.57 -1.45
C GLY A 198 14.05 -46.97 -1.16
N GLY A 199 14.03 -47.82 -2.18
CA GLY A 199 13.66 -49.23 -2.07
C GLY A 199 14.74 -50.05 -1.39
N ARG A 200 14.37 -51.17 -0.76
CA ARG A 200 15.32 -52.11 -0.15
C ARG A 200 16.03 -52.96 -1.21
N GLY A 201 17.29 -53.27 -0.97
CA GLY A 201 18.03 -54.31 -1.69
C GLY A 201 17.43 -55.70 -1.48
N GLY A 202 17.82 -56.66 -2.31
CA GLY A 202 17.32 -58.04 -2.27
C GLY A 202 17.71 -58.72 -0.96
N LEU A 203 16.87 -59.63 -0.46
CA LEU A 203 16.99 -60.23 0.88
C LEU A 203 18.39 -60.72 1.21
N PHE A 204 19.10 -61.30 0.25
CA PHE A 204 20.44 -61.85 0.47
C PHE A 204 21.54 -60.93 -0.02
N VAL A 205 21.43 -60.45 -1.26
CA VAL A 205 22.44 -59.60 -1.87
C VAL A 205 21.76 -58.45 -2.59
N GLY A 206 22.18 -57.22 -2.28
CA GLY A 206 21.72 -56.03 -2.97
C GLY A 206 21.95 -54.76 -2.18
N ASN A 207 22.27 -53.68 -2.86
CA ASN A 207 22.35 -52.37 -2.26
C ASN A 207 20.94 -51.81 -2.03
N GLY A 208 20.78 -51.02 -0.98
CA GLY A 208 19.59 -50.19 -0.80
C GLY A 208 19.56 -49.05 -1.81
N GLY A 209 18.36 -48.68 -2.25
CA GLY A 209 18.16 -47.54 -3.13
C GLY A 209 18.31 -46.21 -2.38
N HIS A 210 18.80 -45.18 -3.06
CA HIS A 210 18.90 -43.85 -2.47
C HIS A 210 17.53 -43.24 -2.20
N GLY A 211 17.41 -42.47 -1.11
CA GLY A 211 16.26 -41.63 -0.87
C GLY A 211 16.18 -40.48 -1.88
N GLY A 212 14.97 -40.08 -2.23
CA GLY A 212 14.70 -38.94 -3.09
C GLY A 212 14.95 -37.62 -2.39
N THR A 213 15.35 -36.62 -3.15
CA THR A 213 15.50 -35.24 -2.71
C THR A 213 14.16 -34.64 -2.31
N GLY A 214 14.12 -33.84 -1.24
CA GLY A 214 12.99 -32.98 -0.95
C GLY A 214 12.77 -31.94 -2.04
N GLY A 215 11.53 -31.50 -2.21
CA GLY A 215 11.16 -30.46 -3.15
C GLY A 215 11.45 -29.06 -2.61
N GLN A 216 11.64 -28.09 -3.49
CA GLN A 216 11.88 -26.70 -3.12
C GLN A 216 10.64 -26.06 -2.49
N GLY A 217 10.83 -25.18 -1.51
CA GLY A 217 9.76 -24.30 -1.04
C GLY A 217 9.34 -23.28 -2.11
N GLY A 218 8.09 -22.86 -2.09
CA GLY A 218 7.56 -21.83 -2.98
C GLY A 218 8.02 -20.44 -2.57
N VAL A 219 8.17 -19.54 -3.54
CA VAL A 219 8.53 -18.13 -3.27
C VAL A 219 7.34 -17.40 -2.64
N GLY A 220 7.56 -16.47 -1.71
CA GLY A 220 6.49 -15.61 -1.18
C GLY A 220 5.98 -14.60 -2.21
N GLY A 221 4.72 -14.18 -2.10
CA GLY A 221 4.13 -13.20 -3.01
C GLY A 221 4.67 -11.78 -2.79
N ILE A 222 4.56 -10.91 -3.79
CA ILE A 222 4.96 -9.49 -3.69
C ILE A 222 3.82 -8.65 -3.12
N GLY A 223 4.12 -7.78 -2.15
CA GLY A 223 3.14 -6.84 -1.56
C GLY A 223 2.65 -5.79 -2.56
N ALA A 224 1.39 -5.37 -2.45
CA ALA A 224 0.82 -4.34 -3.33
C ALA A 224 1.26 -2.92 -2.93
N PRO A 225 1.23 -1.94 -3.84
CA PRO A 225 1.60 -0.56 -3.52
C PRO A 225 0.59 0.11 -2.58
N GLY A 226 1.05 1.07 -1.79
CA GLY A 226 0.20 1.97 -1.02
C GLY A 226 -0.53 2.98 -1.91
N GLY A 227 -1.65 3.50 -1.43
CA GLY A 227 -2.46 4.50 -2.11
C GLY A 227 -1.83 5.89 -2.04
N MET A 228 -2.08 6.73 -3.04
CA MET A 228 -1.60 8.12 -3.01
C MET A 228 -2.40 8.96 -2.02
N GLY A 229 -1.74 9.93 -1.39
CA GLY A 229 -2.43 10.99 -0.66
C GLY A 229 -3.12 11.97 -1.62
N GLY A 230 -4.25 12.53 -1.20
CA GLY A 230 -4.98 13.55 -1.94
C GLY A 230 -4.29 14.91 -1.86
N ALA A 231 -4.45 15.74 -2.88
CA ALA A 231 -3.92 17.10 -2.88
C ALA A 231 -4.67 17.99 -1.88
N GLY A 232 -3.98 18.96 -1.30
CA GLY A 232 -4.61 20.06 -0.58
C GLY A 232 -5.30 21.01 -1.55
N GLY A 233 -6.47 21.51 -1.16
CA GLY A 233 -7.22 22.49 -1.95
C GLY A 233 -6.51 23.84 -2.01
N ALA A 234 -6.62 24.54 -3.13
CA ALA A 234 -6.15 25.92 -3.22
C ALA A 234 -6.98 26.83 -2.31
N ALA A 235 -6.40 27.92 -1.83
CA ALA A 235 -7.14 28.92 -1.10
C ALA A 235 -7.87 29.91 -2.03
N GLY A 236 -8.85 30.62 -1.48
CA GLY A 236 -9.58 31.65 -2.19
C GLY A 236 -8.80 32.97 -2.30
N ILE A 237 -9.24 33.83 -3.22
CA ILE A 237 -8.69 35.16 -3.44
C ILE A 237 -9.48 36.19 -2.63
N GLY A 238 -8.77 37.02 -1.86
CA GLY A 238 -9.34 38.14 -1.12
C GLY A 238 -9.14 39.44 -1.89
N THR A 239 -10.22 40.20 -2.10
CA THR A 239 -10.20 41.49 -2.79
C THR A 239 -10.82 42.60 -1.95
N ALA A 240 -10.10 43.72 -1.79
CA ALA A 240 -10.64 44.95 -1.23
C ALA A 240 -10.96 45.90 -2.39
N LEU A 241 -12.24 46.20 -2.55
CA LEU A 241 -12.86 46.90 -3.68
C LEU A 241 -13.10 48.40 -3.41
N GLY A 242 -12.81 48.87 -2.20
CA GLY A 242 -12.89 50.30 -1.83
C GLY A 242 -11.68 50.83 -1.07
N ALA A 243 -11.65 52.14 -0.86
CA ALA A 243 -10.52 52.84 -0.24
C ALA A 243 -10.37 52.49 1.26
N GLY A 244 -9.17 52.11 1.68
CA GLY A 244 -8.83 51.81 3.08
C GLY A 244 -9.18 50.40 3.57
N GLY A 245 -9.67 49.51 2.69
CA GLY A 245 -9.92 48.10 3.02
C GLY A 245 -8.63 47.25 3.07
N ASN A 246 -8.65 46.17 3.85
CA ASN A 246 -7.59 45.17 3.89
C ASN A 246 -8.07 43.86 3.23
N ALA A 247 -7.28 43.30 2.33
CA ALA A 247 -7.57 42.06 1.63
C ALA A 247 -6.57 40.97 2.04
N VAL A 248 -7.07 39.83 2.50
CA VAL A 248 -6.25 38.70 2.92
C VAL A 248 -6.63 37.47 2.09
N GLY A 249 -5.68 36.92 1.36
CA GLY A 249 -5.85 35.64 0.68
C GLY A 249 -5.92 34.48 1.66
N GLY A 250 -6.61 33.41 1.29
CA GLY A 250 -6.72 32.22 2.14
C GLY A 250 -5.41 31.45 2.24
N THR A 251 -5.27 30.57 3.24
CA THR A 251 -4.17 29.61 3.29
C THR A 251 -4.48 28.37 2.45
N GLY A 252 -3.51 27.88 1.67
CA GLY A 252 -3.64 26.63 0.93
C GLY A 252 -3.79 25.42 1.87
N GLY A 253 -4.54 24.41 1.43
CA GLY A 253 -4.74 23.18 2.16
C GLY A 253 -3.49 22.30 2.21
N VAL A 254 -3.32 21.51 3.26
CA VAL A 254 -2.22 20.55 3.36
C VAL A 254 -2.51 19.33 2.50
N GLY A 255 -1.52 18.82 1.77
CA GLY A 255 -1.62 17.56 1.04
C GLY A 255 -1.64 16.36 1.97
N GLY A 256 -2.38 15.31 1.59
CA GLY A 256 -2.48 14.07 2.37
C GLY A 256 -1.22 13.21 2.25
N ASP A 257 -0.90 12.46 3.30
CA ASP A 257 0.21 11.51 3.26
C ASP A 257 -0.09 10.30 2.35
N GLY A 258 0.94 9.75 1.73
CA GLY A 258 0.84 8.49 1.00
C GLY A 258 0.70 7.29 1.92
N GLY A 259 0.04 6.24 1.45
CA GLY A 259 -0.17 5.00 2.20
C GLY A 259 1.08 4.11 2.25
N LEU A 260 1.25 3.34 3.33
CA LEU A 260 2.28 2.32 3.45
C LEU A 260 2.14 1.25 2.36
N GLY A 261 3.24 0.77 1.77
CA GLY A 261 3.23 -0.38 0.87
C GLY A 261 2.90 -1.70 1.60
N GLY A 262 2.24 -2.64 0.92
CA GLY A 262 1.90 -3.95 1.48
C GLY A 262 3.13 -4.81 1.75
N THR A 263 3.08 -5.66 2.77
CA THR A 263 4.22 -6.54 3.09
C THR A 263 4.35 -7.68 2.08
N GLY A 264 5.59 -8.07 1.78
CA GLY A 264 5.90 -9.28 1.04
C GLY A 264 5.53 -10.54 1.81
N GLY A 265 5.20 -11.61 1.09
CA GLY A 265 4.86 -12.91 1.68
C GLY A 265 6.12 -13.68 2.09
N THR A 266 6.03 -14.49 3.13
CA THR A 266 7.16 -15.35 3.51
C THR A 266 7.38 -16.47 2.48
N GLY A 267 8.62 -16.90 2.29
CA GLY A 267 8.94 -18.08 1.49
C GLY A 267 8.46 -19.37 2.17
N GLY A 268 8.14 -20.38 1.37
CA GLY A 268 7.76 -21.70 1.86
C GLY A 268 8.97 -22.52 2.29
N ALA A 269 8.81 -23.38 3.30
CA ALA A 269 9.91 -24.24 3.74
C ALA A 269 10.30 -25.30 2.68
N GLY A 270 11.56 -25.70 2.66
CA GLY A 270 12.03 -26.81 1.85
C GLY A 270 11.48 -28.16 2.30
N GLY A 271 11.27 -29.06 1.35
CA GLY A 271 10.78 -30.41 1.60
C GLY A 271 11.84 -31.29 2.27
N ARG A 272 11.40 -32.27 3.08
CA ARG A 272 12.30 -33.25 3.67
C ARG A 272 12.88 -34.19 2.60
N GLY A 273 14.14 -34.58 2.71
CA GLY A 273 14.69 -35.69 1.94
C GLY A 273 14.10 -37.05 2.35
N GLY A 274 13.89 -37.93 1.38
CA GLY A 274 13.45 -39.30 1.60
C GLY A 274 14.55 -40.17 2.20
N ASN A 275 14.21 -41.19 2.97
CA ASN A 275 15.24 -42.05 3.58
C ASN A 275 15.82 -43.01 2.55
N GLY A 276 17.07 -43.41 2.70
CA GLY A 276 17.66 -44.48 1.91
C GLY A 276 17.10 -45.85 2.29
N GLY A 277 17.01 -46.75 1.32
CA GLY A 277 16.60 -48.12 1.54
C GLY A 277 17.69 -48.93 2.24
N ALA A 278 17.29 -49.94 3.03
CA ALA A 278 18.23 -50.90 3.59
C ALA A 278 18.83 -51.81 2.49
N ALA A 279 20.06 -52.26 2.68
CA ALA A 279 20.69 -53.29 1.87
C ALA A 279 20.06 -54.68 2.08
N GLY A 280 20.53 -55.65 1.31
CA GLY A 280 20.33 -57.07 1.58
C GLY A 280 20.98 -57.50 2.90
N LEU A 281 20.41 -58.53 3.53
CA LEU A 281 20.78 -58.98 4.86
C LEU A 281 22.25 -59.40 4.96
N LEU A 282 22.79 -60.02 3.90
CA LEU A 282 24.15 -60.58 3.93
C LEU A 282 25.14 -59.59 3.31
N ILE A 283 24.87 -59.15 2.08
CA ILE A 283 25.81 -58.36 1.27
C ILE A 283 25.10 -57.18 0.61
N GLY A 284 25.68 -56.00 0.75
CA GLY A 284 25.22 -54.78 0.08
C GLY A 284 25.36 -53.56 0.98
N ASN A 285 25.49 -52.39 0.36
CA ASN A 285 25.53 -51.11 1.07
C ASN A 285 24.11 -50.55 1.22
N GLY A 286 23.83 -49.91 2.35
CA GLY A 286 22.61 -49.17 2.53
C GLY A 286 22.54 -48.00 1.56
N GLY A 287 21.32 -47.64 1.15
CA GLY A 287 21.11 -46.46 0.31
C GLY A 287 21.34 -45.19 1.12
N ASN A 288 22.00 -44.20 0.52
CA ASN A 288 22.07 -42.87 1.13
C ASN A 288 20.69 -42.22 1.25
N GLY A 289 20.46 -41.43 2.29
CA GLY A 289 19.31 -40.56 2.40
C GLY A 289 19.33 -39.47 1.33
N GLY A 290 18.14 -39.03 0.92
CA GLY A 290 17.99 -37.92 -0.01
C GLY A 290 18.29 -36.58 0.64
N GLN A 291 18.82 -35.64 -0.13
CA GLN A 291 19.02 -34.26 0.33
C GLN A 291 17.66 -33.61 0.62
N ALA A 292 17.60 -32.66 1.54
CA ALA A 292 16.39 -31.86 1.67
C ALA A 292 16.26 -30.83 0.53
N GLY A 293 15.06 -30.33 0.33
CA GLY A 293 14.82 -29.16 -0.51
C GLY A 293 15.23 -27.87 0.19
N LEU A 294 15.52 -26.84 -0.59
CA LEU A 294 15.81 -25.50 -0.10
C LEU A 294 14.51 -24.78 0.26
N GLY A 295 14.61 -23.82 1.18
CA GLY A 295 13.55 -22.85 1.43
C GLY A 295 13.30 -21.96 0.21
N GLY A 296 12.05 -21.58 0.00
CA GLY A 296 11.68 -20.59 -1.00
C GLY A 296 12.10 -19.18 -0.57
N ALA A 297 12.38 -18.31 -1.52
CA ALA A 297 12.67 -16.91 -1.20
C ALA A 297 11.44 -16.19 -0.64
N GLY A 298 11.64 -15.19 0.21
CA GLY A 298 10.59 -14.25 0.59
C GLY A 298 10.20 -13.33 -0.57
N GLY A 299 8.96 -12.87 -0.56
CA GLY A 299 8.44 -11.92 -1.54
C GLY A 299 8.86 -10.49 -1.23
N ALA A 300 8.95 -9.64 -2.24
CA ALA A 300 9.28 -8.23 -2.04
C ALA A 300 8.13 -7.47 -1.38
N GLY A 301 8.46 -6.43 -0.61
CA GLY A 301 7.48 -5.47 -0.12
C GLY A 301 6.97 -4.54 -1.22
N GLY A 302 5.75 -4.03 -1.07
CA GLY A 302 5.12 -3.08 -1.97
C GLY A 302 5.70 -1.67 -1.83
N VAL A 303 5.63 -0.87 -2.88
CA VAL A 303 6.09 0.53 -2.84
C VAL A 303 5.11 1.39 -2.03
N GLY A 304 5.63 2.33 -1.24
CA GLY A 304 4.79 3.32 -0.55
C GLY A 304 4.09 4.27 -1.51
N GLY A 305 2.90 4.73 -1.16
CA GLY A 305 2.15 5.71 -1.96
C GLY A 305 2.81 7.09 -1.94
N GLY A 306 2.65 7.88 -3.00
CA GLY A 306 3.12 9.26 -3.01
C GLY A 306 2.29 10.16 -2.10
N GLY A 307 2.94 11.14 -1.47
CA GLY A 307 2.24 12.21 -0.76
C GLY A 307 1.56 13.18 -1.72
N GLY A 308 0.43 13.74 -1.32
CA GLY A 308 -0.32 14.74 -2.08
C GLY A 308 0.36 16.11 -2.06
N ALA A 309 0.22 16.88 -3.12
CA ALA A 309 0.73 18.25 -3.15
C ALA A 309 -0.04 19.15 -2.16
N GLY A 310 0.64 20.14 -1.58
CA GLY A 310 -0.01 21.21 -0.85
C GLY A 310 -0.73 22.18 -1.78
N GLY A 311 -1.83 22.75 -1.31
CA GLY A 311 -2.63 23.72 -2.04
C GLY A 311 -1.95 25.09 -2.13
N LEU A 312 -2.28 25.85 -3.17
CA LEU A 312 -1.76 27.20 -3.34
C LEU A 312 -2.35 28.16 -2.30
N GLY A 313 -1.53 29.10 -1.83
CA GLY A 313 -1.98 30.23 -1.05
C GLY A 313 -2.79 31.21 -1.89
N GLY A 314 -3.79 31.84 -1.28
CA GLY A 314 -4.69 32.79 -1.91
C GLY A 314 -4.06 34.15 -2.11
N ILE A 315 -4.48 34.87 -3.15
CA ILE A 315 -4.02 36.24 -3.40
C ILE A 315 -4.77 37.21 -2.47
N GLY A 316 -4.06 38.18 -1.89
CA GLY A 316 -4.66 39.34 -1.22
C GLY A 316 -4.49 40.59 -2.06
N SER A 317 -5.57 41.11 -2.63
CA SER A 317 -5.55 42.24 -3.56
C SER A 317 -6.31 43.46 -3.01
N GLY A 318 -5.59 44.50 -2.59
CA GLY A 318 -6.13 45.85 -2.49
C GLY A 318 -6.16 46.53 -3.86
N THR A 319 -7.25 47.18 -4.23
CA THR A 319 -7.41 47.79 -5.58
C THR A 319 -7.37 49.33 -5.59
N PHE A 320 -7.28 49.98 -4.41
CA PHE A 320 -7.26 51.44 -4.24
C PHE A 320 -6.05 51.94 -3.43
N LEU A 321 -5.66 53.20 -3.64
CA LEU A 321 -4.64 53.90 -2.84
C LEU A 321 -5.02 53.88 -1.34
N GLY A 322 -4.19 53.22 -0.53
CA GLY A 322 -4.41 53.06 0.91
C GLY A 322 -5.04 51.72 1.32
N ALA A 323 -5.42 50.85 0.37
CA ALA A 323 -5.76 49.46 0.66
C ALA A 323 -4.50 48.59 0.75
N THR A 324 -4.52 47.58 1.63
CA THR A 324 -3.43 46.61 1.79
C THR A 324 -3.88 45.23 1.35
N GLY A 325 -3.04 44.52 0.60
CA GLY A 325 -3.25 43.13 0.22
C GLY A 325 -2.19 42.22 0.85
N VAL A 326 -2.60 41.18 1.55
CA VAL A 326 -1.71 40.16 2.13
C VAL A 326 -2.03 38.82 1.49
N GLY A 327 -1.04 38.22 0.84
CA GLY A 327 -1.16 36.88 0.30
C GLY A 327 -1.23 35.84 1.42
N GLY A 328 -1.98 34.77 1.19
CA GLY A 328 -2.06 33.65 2.11
C GLY A 328 -0.94 32.64 1.89
N ASN A 329 -0.60 31.89 2.94
CA ASN A 329 0.48 30.90 2.88
C ASN A 329 0.10 29.73 1.95
N GLY A 330 1.09 29.17 1.28
CA GLY A 330 0.95 27.88 0.62
C GLY A 330 0.76 26.75 1.63
N GLY A 331 0.03 25.70 1.22
CA GLY A 331 -0.15 24.50 2.01
C GLY A 331 1.08 23.60 1.97
N ALA A 332 1.38 22.89 3.05
CA ALA A 332 2.44 21.89 3.05
C ALA A 332 2.06 20.69 2.17
N GLY A 333 3.06 20.08 1.51
CA GLY A 333 2.87 18.79 0.85
C GLY A 333 2.80 17.64 1.86
N GLY A 334 2.08 16.59 1.51
CA GLY A 334 2.02 15.36 2.28
C GLY A 334 3.30 14.56 2.16
N SER A 335 3.62 13.76 3.17
CA SER A 335 4.78 12.86 3.13
C SER A 335 4.49 11.64 2.26
N GLY A 336 5.53 11.10 1.63
CA GLY A 336 5.45 9.81 0.97
C GLY A 336 5.23 8.68 1.99
N GLY A 337 4.43 7.70 1.63
CA GLY A 337 4.21 6.51 2.43
C GLY A 337 5.49 5.67 2.52
N THR A 338 5.70 4.97 3.62
CA THR A 338 6.82 4.03 3.71
C THR A 338 6.62 2.85 2.77
N GLY A 339 7.70 2.26 2.28
CA GLY A 339 7.63 0.98 1.57
C GLY A 339 7.22 -0.15 2.52
N GLY A 340 6.58 -1.18 1.98
CA GLY A 340 6.28 -2.39 2.72
C GLY A 340 7.53 -3.21 2.99
N ASP A 341 7.56 -3.95 4.09
CA ASP A 341 8.68 -4.86 4.38
C ASP A 341 8.68 -6.04 3.42
N GLY A 342 9.87 -6.54 3.11
CA GLY A 342 10.04 -7.81 2.41
C GLY A 342 9.63 -8.98 3.31
N GLY A 343 9.11 -10.04 2.71
CA GLY A 343 8.80 -11.27 3.45
C GLY A 343 10.08 -12.04 3.79
N ASP A 344 10.07 -12.76 4.90
CA ASP A 344 11.19 -13.64 5.26
C ASP A 344 11.35 -14.79 4.26
N GLY A 345 12.56 -15.34 4.15
CA GLY A 345 12.79 -16.58 3.44
C GLY A 345 12.10 -17.77 4.11
N GLY A 346 11.95 -18.86 3.37
CA GLY A 346 11.44 -20.13 3.90
C GLY A 346 12.51 -20.88 4.69
N GLY A 347 12.09 -21.72 5.65
CA GLY A 347 13.03 -22.55 6.40
C GLY A 347 13.66 -23.68 5.56
N SER A 348 14.80 -24.18 6.02
CA SER A 348 15.48 -25.36 5.47
C SER A 348 14.65 -26.64 5.57
N GLY A 349 14.75 -27.53 4.57
CA GLY A 349 14.33 -28.92 4.74
C GLY A 349 15.34 -29.75 5.55
N VAL A 350 14.88 -30.86 6.15
CA VAL A 350 15.76 -31.84 6.81
C VAL A 350 16.10 -32.98 5.85
N GLY A 351 17.36 -33.41 5.81
CA GLY A 351 17.79 -34.54 4.99
C GLY A 351 17.17 -35.88 5.41
N GLY A 352 17.16 -36.83 4.49
CA GLY A 352 16.74 -38.21 4.75
C GLY A 352 17.80 -39.00 5.52
N LEU A 353 17.38 -40.01 6.28
CA LEU A 353 18.31 -40.92 6.95
C LEU A 353 18.90 -41.92 5.94
N GLY A 354 20.16 -42.30 6.12
CA GLY A 354 20.76 -43.42 5.39
C GLY A 354 20.16 -44.77 5.80
N GLY A 355 20.12 -45.71 4.86
CA GLY A 355 19.69 -47.09 5.11
C GLY A 355 20.82 -47.94 5.69
N SER A 356 20.48 -49.04 6.36
CA SER A 356 21.47 -49.96 6.94
C SER A 356 22.18 -50.82 5.88
N GLY A 357 23.46 -51.11 6.07
CA GLY A 357 24.25 -52.07 5.29
C GLY A 357 23.99 -53.54 5.66
N GLY A 358 24.49 -54.46 4.82
CA GLY A 358 24.43 -55.90 5.05
C GLY A 358 25.38 -56.41 6.15
N LEU A 359 24.99 -57.49 6.83
CA LEU A 359 25.65 -58.00 8.04
C LEU A 359 27.08 -58.52 7.82
N LEU A 360 27.36 -59.10 6.64
CA LEU A 360 28.66 -59.72 6.35
C LEU A 360 29.57 -58.73 5.61
N PHE A 361 29.04 -58.08 4.57
CA PHE A 361 29.77 -57.10 3.76
C PHE A 361 28.82 -55.98 3.31
N GLY A 362 28.79 -54.89 4.07
CA GLY A 362 27.96 -53.73 3.77
C GLY A 362 28.29 -52.53 4.63
N GLN A 363 28.29 -51.35 4.03
CA GLN A 363 28.35 -50.07 4.74
C GLN A 363 26.94 -49.50 4.89
N ASP A 364 26.68 -48.80 5.99
CA ASP A 364 25.47 -47.99 6.12
C ASP A 364 25.50 -46.85 5.10
N GLY A 365 24.33 -46.49 4.60
CA GLY A 365 24.15 -45.30 3.79
C GLY A 365 24.39 -44.05 4.63
N VAL A 366 24.87 -42.99 3.99
CA VAL A 366 25.01 -41.70 4.68
C VAL A 366 23.67 -40.96 4.70
N ASN A 367 23.45 -40.17 5.75
CA ASN A 367 22.30 -39.26 5.79
C ASN A 367 22.42 -38.20 4.69
N GLY A 368 21.28 -37.79 4.15
CA GLY A 368 21.20 -36.59 3.32
C GLY A 368 21.48 -35.34 4.15
N GLY A 369 22.04 -34.32 3.51
CA GLY A 369 22.20 -33.00 4.08
C GLY A 369 20.86 -32.29 4.25
N ALA A 370 20.84 -31.35 5.20
CA ALA A 370 19.78 -30.35 5.26
C ALA A 370 19.81 -29.47 4.01
N GLY A 371 18.66 -28.95 3.61
CA GLY A 371 18.60 -27.89 2.59
C GLY A 371 19.03 -26.56 3.20
N GLU A 372 19.45 -25.62 2.37
CA GLU A 372 19.62 -24.25 2.83
C GLU A 372 18.24 -23.60 3.02
N GLY A 373 18.14 -22.63 3.93
CA GLY A 373 16.98 -21.77 4.01
C GLY A 373 16.88 -20.81 2.80
N GLY A 374 15.73 -20.15 2.72
CA GLY A 374 15.45 -19.17 1.68
C GLY A 374 16.04 -17.80 2.03
N ILE A 375 16.37 -17.04 0.99
CA ILE A 375 16.71 -15.63 1.12
C ILE A 375 15.47 -14.80 1.46
N GLY A 376 15.64 -13.77 2.29
CA GLY A 376 14.60 -12.78 2.54
C GLY A 376 14.29 -11.94 1.31
N GLY A 377 13.04 -11.51 1.20
CA GLY A 377 12.61 -10.57 0.17
C GLY A 377 13.15 -9.17 0.43
N VAL A 378 13.35 -8.38 -0.63
CA VAL A 378 13.73 -6.97 -0.49
C VAL A 378 12.56 -6.15 0.06
N GLY A 379 12.84 -5.14 0.86
CA GLY A 379 11.84 -4.14 1.24
C GLY A 379 11.42 -3.30 0.04
N GLY A 380 10.19 -2.82 0.05
CA GLY A 380 9.67 -1.90 -0.95
C GLY A 380 10.31 -0.51 -0.84
N ALA A 381 10.39 0.20 -1.96
CA ALA A 381 10.79 1.61 -1.94
C ALA A 381 9.74 2.46 -1.20
N GLY A 382 10.17 3.54 -0.56
CA GLY A 382 9.24 4.55 -0.05
C GLY A 382 8.60 5.34 -1.20
N GLY A 383 7.47 5.98 -0.89
CA GLY A 383 6.78 6.88 -1.80
C GLY A 383 7.46 8.23 -1.91
N ALA A 384 7.24 8.91 -3.04
CA ALA A 384 7.70 10.29 -3.21
C ALA A 384 6.96 11.24 -2.27
N PHE A 385 7.64 12.31 -1.86
CA PHE A 385 7.01 13.40 -1.12
C PHE A 385 6.07 14.23 -2.01
N GLY A 386 5.07 14.83 -1.38
CA GLY A 386 4.27 15.89 -1.97
C GLY A 386 5.00 17.22 -1.96
N THR A 387 4.92 17.98 -3.05
CA THR A 387 5.47 19.34 -3.10
C THR A 387 4.64 20.29 -2.23
N GLY A 388 5.28 21.26 -1.59
CA GLY A 388 4.56 22.37 -0.97
C GLY A 388 3.89 23.26 -2.02
N GLY A 389 2.76 23.85 -1.67
CA GLY A 389 2.08 24.84 -2.51
C GLY A 389 2.80 26.19 -2.45
N ALA A 390 2.76 26.94 -3.54
CA ALA A 390 3.29 28.30 -3.53
C ALA A 390 2.43 29.22 -2.64
N GLY A 391 3.06 30.19 -1.99
CA GLY A 391 2.36 31.26 -1.30
C GLY A 391 1.63 32.19 -2.28
N GLY A 392 0.56 32.82 -1.81
CA GLY A 392 -0.19 33.79 -2.60
C GLY A 392 0.45 35.17 -2.56
N ASN A 393 0.14 36.00 -3.56
CA ASN A 393 0.71 37.35 -3.66
C ASN A 393 -0.10 38.37 -2.85
N GLY A 394 0.58 39.36 -2.26
CA GLY A 394 -0.02 40.55 -1.65
C GLY A 394 0.17 41.81 -2.51
N SER A 395 -0.80 42.73 -2.54
CA SER A 395 -0.69 44.01 -3.29
C SER A 395 -0.53 45.28 -2.42
N HIS A 396 0.19 46.27 -2.98
CA HIS A 396 0.43 47.66 -2.53
C HIS A 396 1.16 47.92 -1.19
N GLY A 397 2.14 48.85 -1.21
CA GLY A 397 2.66 49.70 -0.12
C GLY A 397 3.27 49.04 1.12
N SER A 398 2.54 48.13 1.75
CA SER A 398 2.90 47.33 2.93
C SER A 398 2.33 45.90 2.88
N GLY A 399 1.73 45.49 1.77
CA GLY A 399 1.28 44.13 1.51
C GLY A 399 2.46 43.16 1.39
N ALA A 400 2.30 41.95 1.92
CA ALA A 400 3.32 40.90 1.89
C ALA A 400 2.76 39.66 1.18
N ASP A 401 3.63 39.00 0.41
CA ASP A 401 3.34 37.69 -0.13
C ASP A 401 3.31 36.65 1.00
N GLY A 402 2.46 35.64 0.85
CA GLY A 402 2.48 34.49 1.72
C GLY A 402 3.75 33.66 1.47
N PRO A 403 4.33 33.03 2.50
CA PRO A 403 5.37 32.04 2.31
C PRO A 403 4.83 30.81 1.56
N ASP A 404 5.72 30.18 0.80
CA ASP A 404 5.50 28.84 0.25
C ASP A 404 5.33 27.81 1.37
N GLY A 405 4.54 26.78 1.07
CA GLY A 405 4.42 25.61 1.91
C GLY A 405 5.68 24.75 1.86
N ASN A 406 5.95 24.05 2.95
CA ASN A 406 7.03 23.07 2.97
C ASN A 406 6.65 21.84 2.14
N GLN A 407 7.63 21.24 1.46
CA GLN A 407 7.46 19.89 0.91
C GLN A 407 7.29 18.86 2.03
N GLY A 408 6.64 17.73 1.71
CA GLY A 408 6.59 16.57 2.59
C GLY A 408 7.94 15.86 2.71
N ALA A 409 7.99 14.86 3.58
CA ALA A 409 9.15 13.96 3.66
C ALA A 409 9.05 12.83 2.62
N GLU A 410 10.19 12.40 2.08
CA GLU A 410 10.24 11.18 1.28
C GLU A 410 9.94 9.96 2.17
N GLY A 411 9.21 8.99 1.63
CA GLY A 411 8.92 7.75 2.34
C GLY A 411 10.20 6.95 2.60
N ALA A 412 10.31 6.36 3.79
CA ALA A 412 11.39 5.41 4.04
C ALA A 412 11.15 4.10 3.26
N SER A 413 12.23 3.45 2.83
CA SER A 413 12.15 2.07 2.32
C SER A 413 11.71 1.10 3.42
N GLY A 414 10.99 0.06 3.03
CA GLY A 414 10.70 -1.07 3.90
C GLY A 414 11.96 -1.87 4.23
N GLN A 415 11.91 -2.64 5.30
CA GLN A 415 13.02 -3.51 5.69
C GLN A 415 13.08 -4.75 4.81
N PRO A 416 14.29 -5.27 4.50
CA PRO A 416 14.43 -6.60 3.93
C PRO A 416 13.92 -7.67 4.91
N GLY A 417 13.38 -8.76 4.37
CA GLY A 417 13.03 -9.94 5.13
C GLY A 417 14.27 -10.68 5.63
N LEU A 418 14.08 -11.51 6.64
CA LEU A 418 15.12 -12.34 7.21
C LEU A 418 15.49 -13.47 6.23
N THR A 419 16.78 -13.77 6.17
CA THR A 419 17.30 -14.94 5.46
C THR A 419 17.54 -16.06 6.47
N PHE A 420 16.98 -17.24 6.21
CA PHE A 420 17.25 -18.41 7.04
C PHE A 420 18.42 -19.20 6.47
N PRO A 421 19.37 -19.66 7.31
CA PRO A 421 20.42 -20.58 6.89
C PRO A 421 19.88 -21.98 6.60
#